data_AF-A0A7X3KY69-F1
#
_entry.id   AF-A0A7X3KY69-F1
#
_cell.length_a   1.000
_cell.length_b   1.000
_cell.length_c   1.000
_cell.angle_alpha   90.00
_cell.angle_beta   90.00
_cell.angle_gamma   90.00
#
_symmetry.space_group_name_H-M   'P 1'
#
loop_
_entity.id
_entity.type
_entity.pdbx_description
1 polymer ?
#
loop_
_entity_poly.entity_id
_entity_poly.type
_entity_poly.pdbx_seq_one_letter_code
_entity_poly.pdbx_strand_id
1 'polypeptide(L)'
;MTEDMLLQLIIEVEKADPIDYANLPFDDVKLRALACKLIAERSIELESSGMSQDALLATLWVSTAKLVLENIVLNARLLTLMGKAEDARVLIDRISRQSRG
;
A
#
# COMPACT_ATOMS: atom_id res chain seq x y z
N MET A 1 3.60 15.69 -8.23
CA MET A 1 3.53 14.46 -9.08
C MET A 1 2.19 14.41 -9.83
N THR A 2 2.13 13.97 -11.11
CA THR A 2 0.84 13.84 -11.83
C THR A 2 0.26 12.42 -11.77
N GLU A 3 -1.06 12.30 -11.93
CA GLU A 3 -1.77 11.01 -11.96
C GLU A 3 -1.24 10.08 -13.05
N ASP A 4 -1.05 10.59 -14.27
CA ASP A 4 -0.54 9.80 -15.40
C ASP A 4 0.87 9.25 -15.15
N MET A 5 1.74 10.05 -14.52
CA MET A 5 3.08 9.61 -14.14
C MET A 5 3.02 8.50 -13.08
N LEU A 6 2.16 8.64 -12.07
CA LEU A 6 1.97 7.61 -11.06
C LEU A 6 1.42 6.32 -11.67
N LEU A 7 0.49 6.42 -12.62
CA LEU A 7 -0.10 5.26 -13.29
C LEU A 7 0.94 4.48 -14.11
N GLN A 8 1.83 5.18 -14.82
CA GLN A 8 2.93 4.52 -15.53
C GLN A 8 3.90 3.83 -14.56
N LEU A 9 4.28 4.52 -13.49
CA LEU A 9 5.23 3.98 -12.51
C LEU A 9 4.70 2.75 -11.80
N ILE A 10 3.42 2.74 -11.39
CA ILE A 10 2.84 1.58 -10.70
C ILE A 10 2.76 0.35 -11.62
N ILE A 11 2.53 0.53 -12.93
CA ILE A 11 2.55 -0.57 -13.90
C ILE A 11 3.95 -1.19 -13.97
N GLU A 12 5.01 -0.37 -13.98
CA GLU A 12 6.38 -0.89 -14.00
C GLU A 12 6.75 -1.61 -12.70
N VAL A 13 6.33 -1.07 -11.55
CA VAL A 13 6.55 -1.72 -10.24
C VAL A 13 5.88 -3.09 -10.19
N GLU A 14 4.64 -3.18 -10.67
CA GLU A 14 3.89 -4.43 -10.64
C GLU A 14 4.38 -5.49 -11.64
N LYS A 15 5.18 -5.12 -12.65
CA LYS A 15 5.87 -6.14 -13.47
C LYS A 15 6.85 -6.97 -12.65
N ALA A 16 7.46 -6.37 -11.63
CA ALA A 16 8.39 -7.04 -10.74
C ALA A 16 7.68 -7.73 -9.55
N ASP A 17 6.59 -7.14 -9.06
CA ASP A 17 5.79 -7.66 -7.94
C ASP A 17 4.28 -7.50 -8.22
N PRO A 18 3.66 -8.47 -8.92
CA PRO A 18 2.27 -8.36 -9.33
C PRO A 18 1.30 -8.40 -8.15
N ILE A 19 0.28 -7.54 -8.17
CA ILE A 19 -0.84 -7.60 -7.23
C ILE A 19 -1.87 -8.62 -7.74
N ASP A 20 -2.29 -9.53 -6.87
CA ASP A 20 -3.36 -10.50 -7.17
C ASP A 20 -4.74 -9.89 -6.88
N TYR A 21 -5.51 -9.65 -7.95
CA TYR A 21 -6.88 -9.14 -7.90
C TYR A 21 -7.94 -10.25 -8.01
N ALA A 22 -7.55 -11.53 -8.01
CA ALA A 22 -8.48 -12.64 -8.26
C ALA A 22 -9.67 -12.64 -7.29
N ASN A 23 -10.86 -12.92 -7.83
CA ASN A 23 -12.12 -13.02 -7.09
C ASN A 23 -12.63 -11.71 -6.47
N LEU A 24 -12.08 -10.56 -6.85
CA LEU A 24 -12.65 -9.26 -6.49
C LEU A 24 -13.72 -8.81 -7.50
N PRO A 25 -14.85 -8.23 -7.05
CA PRO A 25 -15.92 -7.77 -7.94
C PRO A 25 -15.63 -6.39 -8.55
N PHE A 26 -14.36 -6.10 -8.89
CA PHE A 26 -13.91 -4.79 -9.36
C PHE A 26 -12.92 -4.93 -10.51
N ASP A 27 -12.81 -3.87 -11.32
CA ASP A 27 -11.85 -3.73 -12.42
C ASP A 27 -10.50 -3.25 -11.86
N ASP A 28 -9.44 -4.02 -12.11
CA ASP A 28 -8.09 -3.79 -11.60
C ASP A 28 -7.46 -2.52 -12.17
N VAL A 29 -7.67 -2.24 -13.46
CA VAL A 29 -7.18 -1.01 -14.11
C VAL A 29 -7.83 0.22 -13.49
N LYS A 30 -9.15 0.20 -13.28
CA LYS A 30 -9.87 1.30 -12.62
C LYS A 30 -9.45 1.46 -11.17
N LEU A 31 -9.21 0.38 -10.45
CA LEU A 31 -8.78 0.42 -9.06
C LEU A 31 -7.38 1.03 -8.93
N ARG A 32 -6.47 0.69 -9.85
CA ARG A 32 -5.14 1.27 -9.94
C ARG A 32 -5.18 2.76 -10.26
N ALA A 33 -5.97 3.17 -11.24
CA ALA A 33 -6.17 4.59 -11.57
C ALA A 33 -6.72 5.36 -10.37
N LEU A 34 -7.72 4.82 -9.66
CA LEU A 34 -8.25 5.43 -8.44
C LEU A 34 -7.17 5.62 -7.37
N ALA A 35 -6.34 4.61 -7.12
CA ALA A 35 -5.25 4.72 -6.17
C ALA A 35 -4.23 5.79 -6.58
N CYS A 36 -3.82 5.83 -7.85
CA CYS A 36 -2.90 6.85 -8.37
C CYS A 36 -3.48 8.26 -8.24
N LYS A 37 -4.77 8.43 -8.53
CA LYS A 37 -5.47 9.71 -8.38
C LYS A 37 -5.46 10.21 -6.93
N LEU A 38 -5.84 9.35 -5.98
CA LEU A 38 -5.86 9.71 -4.56
C LEU A 38 -4.47 10.14 -4.05
N ILE A 39 -3.41 9.45 -4.50
CA ILE A 39 -2.04 9.80 -4.13
C ILE A 39 -1.57 11.08 -4.83
N ALA A 40 -1.95 11.30 -6.09
CA ALA A 40 -1.63 12.54 -6.81
C ALA A 40 -2.25 13.76 -6.11
N GLU A 41 -3.54 13.67 -5.75
CA GLU A 41 -4.25 14.72 -5.00
C GLU A 41 -3.56 14.99 -3.66
N ARG A 42 -3.22 13.94 -2.90
CA ARG A 42 -2.50 14.08 -1.63
C ARG A 42 -1.10 14.68 -1.79
N SER A 43 -0.40 14.34 -2.88
CA SER A 43 0.91 14.90 -3.20
C SER A 43 0.83 16.41 -3.40
N ILE A 44 -0.19 16.88 -4.13
CA ILE A 44 -0.42 18.32 -4.37
C ILE A 44 -0.68 19.04 -3.04
N GLU A 45 -1.52 18.49 -2.18
CA GLU A 45 -1.79 19.05 -0.86
C GLU A 45 -0.51 19.17 -0.02
N LEU A 46 0.30 18.11 0.02
CA LEU A 46 1.56 18.08 0.76
C LEU A 46 2.57 19.06 0.18
N GLU A 47 2.76 19.11 -1.14
CA GLU A 47 3.65 20.07 -1.81
C GLU A 47 3.23 21.52 -1.53
N SER A 48 1.92 21.79 -1.43
CA SER A 48 1.36 23.12 -1.13
C SER A 48 1.38 23.51 0.37
N SER A 49 1.68 22.57 1.26
CA SER A 49 1.56 22.77 2.72
C SER A 49 2.62 23.68 3.33
N GLY A 50 3.69 24.01 2.59
CA GLY A 50 4.84 24.77 3.09
C GLY A 50 5.76 23.98 4.02
N MET A 51 5.57 22.66 4.13
CA MET A 51 6.45 21.77 4.88
C MET A 51 7.86 21.73 4.26
N SER A 52 8.87 21.54 5.12
CA SER A 52 10.23 21.26 4.65
C SER A 52 10.29 19.91 3.94
N GLN A 53 11.29 19.73 3.08
CA GLN A 53 11.49 18.47 2.36
C GLN A 53 11.63 17.27 3.32
N ASP A 54 12.32 17.43 4.44
CA ASP A 54 12.46 16.38 5.46
C ASP A 54 11.11 16.03 6.11
N ALA A 55 10.27 17.03 6.39
CA ALA A 55 8.95 16.81 6.95
C ALA A 55 8.00 16.12 5.95
N LEU A 56 8.13 16.45 4.66
CA LEU A 56 7.40 15.76 3.58
C LEU A 56 7.82 14.29 3.49
N LEU A 57 9.13 14.01 3.47
CA LEU A 57 9.66 12.65 3.44
C LEU A 57 9.21 11.84 4.67
N ALA A 58 9.31 12.43 5.87
CA ALA A 58 8.83 11.80 7.10
C ALA A 58 7.33 11.47 7.01
N THR A 59 6.52 12.37 6.45
CA THR A 59 5.09 12.16 6.27
C THR A 59 4.79 11.02 5.30
N LEU A 60 5.54 10.92 4.21
CA LEU A 60 5.43 9.82 3.26
C LEU A 60 5.84 8.49 3.92
N TRP A 61 6.96 8.45 4.66
CA TRP A 61 7.39 7.23 5.36
C TRP A 61 6.38 6.75 6.40
N VAL A 62 5.83 7.65 7.21
CA VAL A 62 4.80 7.31 8.20
C VAL A 62 3.51 6.84 7.50
N SER A 63 3.12 7.48 6.39
CA SER A 63 1.95 7.06 5.60
C SER A 63 2.15 5.66 5.01
N THR A 64 3.33 5.36 4.46
CA THR A 64 3.69 4.03 3.97
C THR A 64 3.69 3.01 5.10
N ALA A 65 4.31 3.31 6.24
CA ALA A 65 4.30 2.41 7.40
C ALA A 65 2.88 2.11 7.91
N LYS A 66 2.01 3.12 7.91
CA LYS A 66 0.59 2.95 8.26
C LYS A 66 -0.12 2.02 7.27
N LEU A 67 0.06 2.22 5.96
CA LEU A 67 -0.55 1.36 4.95
C LEU A 67 -0.08 -0.10 5.07
N VAL A 68 1.21 -0.32 5.32
CA VAL A 68 1.77 -1.64 5.58
C VAL A 68 1.12 -2.27 6.82
N LEU A 69 1.00 -1.51 7.92
CA LEU A 69 0.35 -2.00 9.14
C LEU A 69 -1.12 -2.34 8.91
N GLU A 70 -1.86 -1.49 8.20
CA GLU A 70 -3.27 -1.74 7.84
C GLU A 70 -3.40 -3.01 7.00
N ASN A 71 -2.51 -3.22 6.02
CA ASN A 71 -2.49 -4.42 5.21
C ASN A 71 -2.21 -5.69 6.03
N ILE A 72 -1.24 -5.66 6.95
CA ILE A 72 -0.93 -6.78 7.85
C ILE A 72 -2.15 -7.11 8.71
N VAL A 73 -2.79 -6.09 9.31
CA VAL A 73 -3.97 -6.28 10.16
C VAL A 73 -5.15 -6.81 9.36
N LEU A 74 -5.38 -6.31 8.13
CA LEU A 74 -6.43 -6.80 7.25
C LEU A 74 -6.21 -8.28 6.89
N ASN A 75 -4.99 -8.67 6.51
CA ASN A 75 -4.67 -10.06 6.22
C ASN A 75 -4.86 -10.98 7.43
N ALA A 76 -4.41 -10.56 8.62
CA ALA A 76 -4.63 -11.32 9.85
C ALA A 76 -6.12 -11.46 10.19
N ARG A 77 -6.91 -10.40 9.98
CA ARG A 77 -8.37 -10.42 10.17
C ARG A 77 -9.06 -11.36 9.18
N LEU A 78 -8.69 -11.34 7.90
CA LEU A 78 -9.24 -12.24 6.88
C LEU A 78 -8.99 -13.71 7.24
N LEU A 79 -7.74 -14.06 7.60
CA LEU A 79 -7.40 -15.41 8.05
C LEU A 79 -8.22 -15.83 9.28
N THR A 80 -8.39 -14.91 10.24
CA THR A 80 -9.21 -15.17 11.43
C THR A 80 -10.68 -15.43 11.07
N LEU A 81 -11.27 -14.63 10.16
CA LEU A 81 -12.66 -14.80 9.70
C LEU A 81 -12.86 -16.12 8.94
N MET A 82 -11.81 -16.63 8.28
CA MET A 82 -11.82 -17.93 7.61
C MET A 82 -11.60 -19.12 8.56
N GLY A 83 -11.53 -18.87 9.89
CA GLY A 83 -11.26 -19.91 10.90
C GLY A 83 -9.78 -20.31 11.00
N LYS A 84 -8.87 -19.56 10.38
CA LYS A 84 -7.42 -19.82 10.30
C LYS A 84 -6.62 -18.88 11.20
N ALA A 85 -7.05 -18.73 12.45
CA ALA A 85 -6.41 -17.81 13.39
C ALA A 85 -4.93 -18.14 13.68
N GLU A 86 -4.54 -19.41 13.59
CA GLU A 86 -3.13 -19.81 13.76
C GLU A 86 -2.27 -19.37 12.57
N ASP A 87 -2.79 -19.45 11.34
CA ASP A 87 -2.10 -18.95 10.14
C ASP A 87 -1.86 -17.43 10.22
N ALA A 88 -2.76 -16.68 10.87
CA ALA A 88 -2.57 -15.25 11.12
C ALA A 88 -1.35 -14.97 12.02
N ARG A 89 -1.11 -15.82 13.03
CA ARG A 89 0.09 -15.73 13.89
C ARG A 89 1.35 -16.06 13.11
N VAL A 90 1.32 -17.15 12.34
CA VAL A 90 2.44 -17.58 11.49
C VAL A 90 2.81 -16.49 10.46
N LEU A 91 1.82 -15.81 9.88
CA LEU A 91 2.03 -14.68 8.97
C LEU A 91 2.83 -13.56 9.63
N ILE A 92 2.40 -13.12 10.82
CA ILE A 92 3.05 -12.01 11.56
C ILE A 92 4.48 -12.40 11.97
N ASP A 93 4.67 -13.63 12.44
CA ASP A 93 6.00 -14.14 12.80
C ASP A 93 6.94 -14.18 11.59
N ARG A 94 6.44 -14.58 10.42
CA ARG A 94 7.22 -14.60 9.18
C ARG A 94 7.65 -13.20 8.77
N ILE A 95 6.73 -12.23 8.75
CA ILE A 95 7.03 -10.83 8.41
C ILE A 95 8.06 -10.25 9.38
N SER A 96 7.91 -10.55 10.67
CA SER A 96 8.84 -10.10 11.71
C SER A 96 10.26 -10.65 11.51
N ARG A 97 10.41 -11.87 10.98
CA ARG A 97 11.71 -12.47 10.66
C ARG A 97 12.33 -11.86 9.41
N GLN A 98 11.53 -11.59 8.38
CA GLN A 98 11.99 -10.96 7.14
C GLN A 98 12.50 -9.53 7.37
N SER A 99 11.91 -8.79 8.30
CA SER A 99 12.35 -7.43 8.67
C SER A 99 13.67 -7.37 9.45
N ARG A 100 14.20 -8.51 9.92
CA ARG A 100 15.49 -8.59 10.64
C ARG A 100 16.69 -8.90 9.75
N GLY A 101 16.43 -9.17 8.46
CA GLY A 101 17.45 -9.40 7.43
C GLY A 101 17.94 -8.10 6.81
#